data_AF-A0A5J6UCZ2-F1
#
_entry.id   AF-A0A5J6UCZ2-F1
#
_cell.length_a   1.000
_cell.length_b   1.000
_cell.length_c   1.000
_cell.angle_alpha   90.00
_cell.angle_beta   90.00
_cell.angle_gamma   90.00
#
_symmetry.space_group_name_H-M   'P 1'
#
loop_
_entity.id
_entity.type
_entity.pdbx_description
1 polymer ?
#
loop_
_entity_poly.entity_id
_entity_poly.type
_entity_poly.pdbx_seq_one_letter_code
_entity_poly.pdbx_strand_id
1 'polypeptide(L)'
;MTHVWTRRAAVMSAAVPLRVRTRFGRGTAARNLRLLERGLIYKGWHCLRLYAPAAGPLMWVYAGSGAREVGTLVTVRAAADGGWWFYRSPDGRGRGVRLASCGDAAAAAERLDVHLKSRLYPGTFPRVPGHGETWS
;
A
#
# COMPACT_ATOMS: atom_id res chain seq x y z
N MET A 1 27.21 -52.35 1.99
CA MET A 1 26.11 -51.73 2.74
C MET A 1 25.93 -50.30 2.27
N THR A 2 24.76 -50.02 1.72
CA THR A 2 24.34 -48.79 1.03
C THR A 2 23.97 -47.69 2.02
N HIS A 3 24.61 -46.52 1.97
CA HIS A 3 24.04 -45.31 2.56
C HIS A 3 23.70 -44.28 1.47
N VAL A 4 22.39 -44.10 1.38
CA VAL A 4 21.58 -43.24 0.54
C VAL A 4 22.08 -41.79 0.60
N TRP A 5 22.43 -41.23 -0.56
CA TRP A 5 22.59 -39.79 -0.73
C TRP A 5 21.21 -39.14 -0.77
N THR A 6 20.79 -38.48 0.30
CA THR A 6 19.64 -37.58 0.28
C THR A 6 20.03 -36.32 -0.49
N ARG A 7 19.71 -36.29 -1.79
CA ARG A 7 19.66 -35.03 -2.54
C ARG A 7 18.57 -34.16 -1.92
N ARG A 8 18.96 -33.17 -1.12
CA ARG A 8 18.10 -32.02 -0.84
C ARG A 8 17.87 -31.31 -2.16
N ALA A 9 16.69 -31.47 -2.74
CA ALA A 9 16.22 -30.63 -3.83
C ALA A 9 16.11 -29.19 -3.30
N ALA A 10 17.11 -28.37 -3.60
CA ALA A 10 16.97 -26.93 -3.46
C ALA A 10 15.91 -26.49 -4.48
N VAL A 11 14.73 -26.10 -4.00
CA VAL A 11 13.79 -25.33 -4.82
C VAL A 11 14.49 -24.02 -5.13
N MET A 12 15.13 -23.93 -6.30
CA MET A 12 15.57 -22.66 -6.85
C MET A 12 14.32 -21.89 -7.25
N SER A 13 13.71 -21.20 -6.30
CA SER A 13 12.77 -20.15 -6.64
C SER A 13 13.59 -19.08 -7.34
N ALA A 14 13.53 -19.02 -8.67
CA ALA A 14 14.03 -17.87 -9.40
C ALA A 14 13.29 -16.65 -8.85
N ALA A 15 13.96 -15.89 -7.98
CA ALA A 15 13.36 -14.77 -7.30
C ALA A 15 13.08 -13.68 -8.33
N VAL A 16 11.90 -13.72 -8.95
CA VAL A 16 11.45 -12.65 -9.82
C VAL A 16 11.49 -11.38 -8.98
N PRO A 17 12.27 -10.35 -9.39
CA PRO A 17 12.40 -9.14 -8.60
C PRO A 17 11.01 -8.57 -8.28
N LEU A 18 10.77 -8.08 -7.06
CA LEU A 18 9.44 -7.60 -6.64
C LEU A 18 8.87 -6.52 -7.57
N ARG A 19 9.74 -5.71 -8.20
CA ARG A 19 9.35 -4.74 -9.23
C ARG A 19 8.76 -5.42 -10.47
N VAL A 20 9.40 -6.49 -10.93
CA VAL A 20 8.95 -7.28 -12.08
C VAL A 20 7.62 -7.95 -11.75
N ARG A 21 7.50 -8.56 -10.56
CA ARG A 21 6.25 -9.17 -10.12
C ARG A 21 5.11 -8.16 -9.97
N THR A 22 5.40 -6.96 -9.46
CA THR A 22 4.42 -5.86 -9.39
C THR A 22 3.99 -5.42 -10.79
N ARG A 23 4.92 -5.30 -11.75
CA ARG A 23 4.65 -4.92 -13.13
C ARG A 23 3.79 -5.96 -13.88
N PHE A 24 4.00 -7.25 -13.62
CA PHE A 24 3.20 -8.31 -14.25
C PHE A 24 1.85 -8.52 -13.53
N GLY A 25 1.77 -8.29 -12.22
CA GLY A 25 0.52 -8.45 -11.47
C GLY A 25 -0.39 -7.22 -11.48
N ARG A 26 -0.44 -6.44 -12.58
CA ARG A 26 -1.29 -5.24 -12.71
C ARG A 26 -2.78 -5.54 -12.44
N GLY A 27 -3.30 -6.67 -12.91
CA GLY A 27 -4.67 -7.08 -12.64
C GLY A 27 -4.94 -7.29 -11.15
N THR A 28 -4.01 -7.95 -10.45
CA THR A 28 -4.08 -8.16 -9.00
C THR A 28 -4.00 -6.84 -8.23
N ALA A 29 -3.10 -5.94 -8.63
CA ALA A 29 -3.00 -4.61 -8.04
C ALA A 29 -4.31 -3.81 -8.22
N ALA A 30 -4.87 -3.79 -9.42
CA ALA A 30 -6.14 -3.11 -9.71
C ALA A 30 -7.31 -3.70 -8.92
N ARG A 31 -7.38 -5.03 -8.79
CA ARG A 31 -8.40 -5.71 -7.98
C ARG A 31 -8.31 -5.29 -6.52
N ASN A 32 -7.12 -5.30 -5.93
CA ASN A 32 -6.93 -4.90 -4.54
C ASN A 32 -7.27 -3.42 -4.32
N LEU A 33 -6.94 -2.52 -5.26
CA LEU A 33 -7.35 -1.12 -5.16
C LEU A 33 -8.88 -0.97 -5.16
N ARG A 34 -9.62 -1.75 -5.95
CA ARG A 34 -11.11 -1.76 -5.91
C ARG A 34 -11.66 -2.26 -4.58
N LEU A 35 -10.99 -3.22 -3.94
CA LEU A 35 -11.38 -3.68 -2.60
C LEU A 35 -11.22 -2.56 -1.57
N LEU A 36 -10.09 -1.84 -1.63
CA LEU A 36 -9.82 -0.71 -0.76
C LEU A 36 -10.77 0.47 -1.01
N GLU A 37 -11.05 0.78 -2.28
CA GLU A 37 -11.99 1.82 -2.71
C GLU A 37 -13.35 1.69 -2.02
N ARG A 38 -13.91 0.48 -1.93
CA ARG A 38 -15.18 0.25 -1.22
C ARG A 38 -15.11 0.66 0.25
N GLY A 39 -14.04 0.27 0.96
CA GLY A 39 -13.85 0.63 2.36
C GLY A 39 -13.69 2.15 2.57
N LEU A 40 -13.04 2.83 1.62
CA LEU A 40 -12.84 4.28 1.67
C LEU A 40 -14.12 5.07 1.35
N ILE A 41 -14.92 4.61 0.38
CA ILE A 41 -16.21 5.24 0.05
C ILE A 41 -17.15 5.20 1.25
N TYR A 42 -17.24 4.08 1.98
CA TYR A 42 -18.05 4.00 3.21
C TYR A 42 -17.58 4.96 4.31
N LYS A 43 -16.33 5.40 4.25
CA LYS A 43 -15.75 6.39 5.19
C LYS A 43 -15.87 7.83 4.70
N GLY A 44 -16.51 8.06 3.55
CA GLY A 44 -16.76 9.39 3.00
C GLY A 44 -15.63 9.94 2.12
N TRP A 45 -14.70 9.09 1.66
CA TRP A 45 -13.61 9.52 0.78
C TRP A 45 -13.97 9.37 -0.71
N HIS A 46 -13.50 10.30 -1.53
CA HIS A 46 -13.51 10.15 -2.97
C HIS A 46 -12.28 9.37 -3.45
N CYS A 47 -12.48 8.52 -4.46
CA CYS A 47 -11.44 7.68 -5.03
C CYS A 47 -11.39 7.89 -6.54
N LEU A 48 -10.22 8.31 -7.06
CA LEU A 48 -9.96 8.41 -8.49
C LEU A 48 -8.88 7.39 -8.87
N ARG A 49 -9.26 6.39 -9.67
CA ARG A 49 -8.33 5.37 -10.17
C ARG A 49 -7.48 5.95 -11.30
N LEU A 50 -6.18 5.79 -11.16
CA LEU A 50 -5.16 6.32 -12.06
C LEU A 50 -4.26 5.19 -12.58
N TYR A 51 -3.52 5.48 -13.63
CA TYR A 51 -2.54 4.57 -14.19
C TYR A 51 -1.22 5.28 -14.44
N ALA A 52 -0.13 4.75 -13.89
CA ALA A 52 1.22 5.21 -14.17
C ALA A 52 2.02 4.09 -14.86
N PRO A 53 2.63 4.31 -16.03
CA PRO A 53 3.36 3.28 -16.76
C PRO A 53 4.44 2.55 -15.93
N ALA A 54 5.15 3.28 -15.07
CA ALA A 54 6.24 2.74 -14.24
C ALA A 54 5.79 2.17 -12.89
N ALA A 55 4.67 2.65 -12.33
CA ALA A 55 4.20 2.26 -11.00
C ALA A 55 2.98 1.32 -11.03
N GLY A 56 2.34 1.15 -12.19
CA GLY A 56 1.14 0.36 -12.36
C GLY A 56 -0.13 1.11 -11.91
N PRO A 57 -1.20 0.37 -11.54
CA PRO A 57 -2.41 0.95 -10.99
C PRO A 57 -2.15 1.79 -9.75
N LEU A 58 -2.73 2.98 -9.73
CA LEU A 58 -2.71 3.93 -8.64
C LEU A 58 -4.13 4.37 -8.31
N MET A 59 -4.33 4.92 -7.12
CA MET A 59 -5.60 5.51 -6.72
C MET A 59 -5.34 6.79 -5.94
N TRP A 60 -5.87 7.91 -6.39
CA TRP A 60 -5.92 9.14 -5.61
C TRP A 60 -7.11 9.06 -4.67
N VAL A 61 -6.84 9.18 -3.37
CA VAL A 61 -7.86 9.20 -2.31
C VAL A 61 -7.89 10.62 -1.74
N TYR A 62 -9.05 11.26 -1.75
CA TYR A 62 -9.15 12.67 -1.42
C TYR A 62 -10.52 13.07 -0.86
N ALA A 63 -10.54 14.22 -0.19
CA ALA A 63 -11.75 14.94 0.20
C ALA A 63 -11.47 16.44 0.34
N GLY A 64 -12.54 17.22 0.50
CA GLY A 64 -12.48 18.67 0.54
C GLY A 64 -12.55 19.30 -0.84
N SER A 65 -12.48 20.63 -0.87
CA SER A 65 -12.51 21.43 -2.10
C SER A 65 -11.71 22.71 -1.91
N GLY A 66 -11.23 23.27 -3.02
CA GLY A 66 -10.46 24.52 -3.04
C GLY A 66 -9.22 24.44 -2.13
N ALA A 67 -9.04 25.44 -1.26
CA ALA A 67 -7.87 25.55 -0.38
C ALA A 67 -7.78 24.47 0.72
N ARG A 68 -8.81 23.64 0.90
CA ARG A 68 -8.85 22.55 1.91
C ARG A 68 -8.87 21.15 1.30
N GLU A 69 -8.56 21.01 0.01
CA GLU A 69 -8.41 19.69 -0.60
C GLU A 69 -7.23 18.94 0.04
N VAL A 70 -7.49 17.74 0.54
CA VAL A 70 -6.45 16.83 1.04
C VAL A 70 -6.54 15.51 0.31
N GLY A 71 -5.39 14.90 0.04
CA GLY A 71 -5.37 13.57 -0.54
C GLY A 71 -4.02 12.88 -0.46
N THR A 72 -4.01 11.62 -0.89
CA THR A 72 -2.80 10.83 -1.05
C THR A 72 -2.94 9.81 -2.20
N LEU A 73 -1.83 9.53 -2.88
CA LEU A 73 -1.77 8.45 -3.86
C LEU A 73 -1.56 7.12 -3.14
N VAL A 74 -2.31 6.11 -3.54
CA VAL A 74 -2.23 4.75 -3.04
C VAL A 74 -1.85 3.82 -4.19
N THR A 75 -0.98 2.86 -3.91
CA THR A 75 -0.54 1.82 -4.84
C THR A 75 -0.51 0.46 -4.17
N VAL A 76 -0.43 -0.60 -4.97
CA VAL A 76 -0.33 -1.99 -4.51
C VAL A 76 0.94 -2.60 -5.07
N ARG A 77 1.76 -3.19 -4.19
CA ARG A 77 3.06 -3.79 -4.57
C ARG A 77 3.15 -5.21 -4.06
N ALA A 78 3.79 -6.08 -4.85
CA ALA A 78 4.14 -7.42 -4.41
C ALA A 78 5.18 -7.34 -3.28
N ALA A 79 5.08 -8.25 -2.32
CA ALA A 79 6.02 -8.35 -1.20
C ALA A 79 6.79 -9.67 -1.22
N ALA A 80 7.91 -9.70 -0.48
CA ALA A 80 8.84 -10.82 -0.42
C ALA A 80 8.20 -12.10 0.16
N ASP A 81 7.16 -11.94 0.98
CA ASP A 81 6.35 -13.00 1.58
C ASP A 81 5.41 -13.71 0.60
N GLY A 82 5.47 -13.41 -0.70
CA GLY A 82 4.52 -13.96 -1.66
C GLY A 82 3.18 -13.20 -1.70
N GLY A 83 2.98 -12.19 -0.85
CA GLY A 83 1.77 -11.41 -0.74
C GLY A 83 1.78 -10.11 -1.55
N TRP A 84 0.77 -9.28 -1.27
CA TRP A 84 0.59 -7.95 -1.82
C TRP A 84 0.25 -6.99 -0.69
N TRP A 85 0.73 -5.74 -0.80
CA TRP A 85 0.56 -4.74 0.25
C TRP A 85 0.12 -3.41 -0.35
N PHE A 86 -0.74 -2.71 0.39
CA PHE A 86 -1.12 -1.33 0.12
C PHE A 86 -0.02 -0.38 0.59
N TYR A 87 0.29 0.63 -0.22
CA TYR A 87 1.24 1.69 0.12
C TYR A 87 0.62 3.05 -0.21
N ARG A 88 0.74 4.02 0.69
CA ARG A 88 0.49 5.42 0.37
C ARG A 88 1.76 6.15 -0.02
N SER A 89 1.63 7.24 -0.77
CA SER A 89 2.71 8.19 -0.97
C SER A 89 3.10 8.86 0.36
N PRO A 90 4.39 9.13 0.57
CA PRO A 90 4.85 9.89 1.73
C PRO A 90 4.42 11.35 1.63
N ASP A 91 4.55 12.08 2.74
CA ASP A 91 4.11 13.46 2.88
C ASP A 91 5.20 14.49 2.53
N GLY A 92 6.23 14.01 1.83
CA GLY A 92 7.46 14.71 1.49
C GLY A 92 8.35 13.78 0.68
N ARG A 93 9.67 14.02 0.70
CA ARG A 93 10.63 13.13 0.01
C ARG A 93 10.81 11.85 0.83
N GLY A 94 10.58 10.70 0.22
CA GLY A 94 10.77 9.42 0.92
C GLY A 94 10.23 8.21 0.17
N ARG A 95 10.31 7.05 0.82
CA ARG A 95 9.68 5.82 0.33
C ARG A 95 8.19 5.82 0.68
N GLY A 96 7.40 5.11 -0.13
CA GLY A 96 5.98 4.90 0.15
C GLY A 96 5.78 4.23 1.51
N VAL A 97 4.78 4.69 2.25
CA VAL A 97 4.44 4.18 3.59
C VAL A 97 3.53 2.98 3.45
N ARG A 98 3.92 1.85 4.03
CA ARG A 98 3.15 0.61 4.03
C ARG A 98 1.90 0.80 4.88
N LEU A 99 0.73 0.50 4.31
CA LEU A 99 -0.55 0.61 5.00
C LEU A 99 -0.94 -0.71 5.63
N ALA A 100 -1.32 -1.73 4.86
CA ALA A 100 -1.65 -3.07 5.36
C ALA A 100 -1.47 -4.11 4.25
N SER A 101 -1.53 -5.39 4.61
CA SER A 101 -1.60 -6.48 3.64
C SER A 101 -2.88 -6.35 2.80
N CYS A 102 -2.83 -6.72 1.53
CA CYS A 102 -4.01 -6.72 0.66
C CYS A 102 -5.10 -7.70 1.10
N GLY A 103 -4.78 -8.66 1.96
CA GLY A 103 -5.78 -9.51 2.62
C GLY A 103 -6.65 -8.77 3.65
N ASP A 104 -6.25 -7.57 4.05
CA ASP A 104 -6.95 -6.74 5.04
C ASP A 104 -7.11 -5.30 4.52
N ALA A 105 -8.02 -5.14 3.55
CA ALA A 105 -8.36 -3.84 2.98
C ALA A 105 -9.04 -2.91 4.00
N ALA A 106 -9.71 -3.47 5.01
CA ALA A 106 -10.34 -2.71 6.08
C ALA A 106 -9.30 -1.98 6.92
N ALA A 107 -8.25 -2.68 7.38
CA ALA A 107 -7.16 -2.04 8.11
C ALA A 107 -6.42 -0.99 7.28
N ALA A 108 -6.27 -1.20 5.97
CA ALA A 108 -5.71 -0.18 5.08
C ALA A 108 -6.61 1.07 4.99
N ALA A 109 -7.94 0.88 4.90
CA ALA A 109 -8.90 1.97 4.87
C ALA A 109 -8.90 2.76 6.19
N GLU A 110 -8.84 2.09 7.34
CA GLU A 110 -8.72 2.76 8.66
C GLU A 110 -7.45 3.60 8.76
N ARG A 111 -6.30 3.05 8.36
CA ARG A 111 -5.02 3.77 8.41
C ARG A 111 -5.02 5.00 7.50
N LEU A 112 -5.67 4.91 6.33
CA LEU A 112 -5.84 6.06 5.44
C LEU A 112 -6.81 7.09 6.00
N ASP A 113 -7.91 6.66 6.61
CA ASP A 113 -8.92 7.54 7.18
C ASP A 113 -8.35 8.39 8.31
N VAL A 114 -7.66 7.77 9.27
CA VAL A 114 -6.97 8.48 10.36
C VAL A 114 -5.94 9.45 9.79
N HIS A 115 -5.14 9.00 8.83
CA HIS A 115 -4.11 9.82 8.20
C HIS A 115 -4.70 11.06 7.52
N LEU A 116 -5.72 10.90 6.69
CA LEU A 116 -6.31 12.00 5.92
C LEU A 116 -7.19 12.91 6.80
N LYS A 117 -7.91 12.38 7.80
CA LYS A 117 -8.65 13.19 8.78
C LYS A 117 -7.73 14.13 9.57
N SER A 118 -6.55 13.67 9.96
CA SER A 118 -5.57 14.51 10.65
C SER A 118 -5.10 15.71 9.81
N ARG A 119 -5.16 15.59 8.47
CA ARG A 119 -4.85 16.68 7.54
C ARG A 119 -6.03 17.62 7.32
N LEU A 120 -7.23 17.06 7.20
CA LEU A 120 -8.44 17.82 6.96
C LEU A 120 -8.80 18.68 8.18
N TYR A 121 -8.54 18.16 9.38
CA TYR A 121 -8.82 18.79 10.66
C TYR A 121 -7.55 18.88 11.53
N PRO A 122 -6.59 19.75 11.16
CA PRO A 122 -5.34 19.89 11.90
C PRO A 122 -5.63 20.32 13.35
N GLY A 123 -4.98 19.66 14.31
CA GLY A 123 -5.15 19.92 15.75
C GLY A 123 -6.36 19.22 16.40
N THR A 124 -7.22 18.57 15.61
CA THR A 124 -8.36 17.79 16.15
C THR A 124 -7.96 16.37 16.52
N PHE A 125 -6.96 15.80 15.83
CA PHE A 125 -6.50 14.44 16.04
C PHE A 125 -5.00 14.42 16.39
N PRO A 126 -4.56 13.63 17.38
CA PRO A 126 -3.14 13.47 17.67
C PRO A 126 -2.44 12.89 16.43
N ARG A 127 -1.31 13.50 16.05
CA ARG A 127 -0.49 13.02 14.94
C ARG A 127 0.08 11.66 15.35
N VAL A 128 -0.25 10.59 14.63
CA VAL A 128 0.32 9.26 14.90
C VAL A 128 1.82 9.34 14.61
N PRO A 129 2.71 9.16 15.60
CA PRO A 129 4.14 9.16 15.35
C PRO A 129 4.47 8.01 14.41
N GLY A 130 5.17 8.31 13.31
CA GLY A 130 5.78 7.26 12.52
C GLY A 130 6.85 6.58 13.38
N HIS A 131 6.84 5.26 13.46
CA HIS A 131 7.95 4.51 14.05
C HIS A 131 9.25 4.87 13.31
N GLY A 132 10.04 5.77 13.90
CA GLY A 132 11.25 6.31 13.29
C GLY A 132 11.94 7.43 14.07
N GLU A 133 11.38 7.92 15.17
CA GLU A 133 12.04 8.93 16.00
C GLU A 133 12.65 8.26 17.24
N THR A 134 13.88 7.73 17.06
CA THR A 134 14.79 7.46 18.18
C THR A 134 15.44 8.78 18.58
N TRP A 135 15.26 9.14 19.85
CA TRP A 135 15.82 10.31 20.52
C TRP A 135 17.36 10.38 20.42
N SER A 136 17.87 11.60 20.34
CA SER A 136 19.18 12.03 20.83
C SER A 136 18.97 13.24 21.71
#